data_AF-A0A8J4EH31-F1
#
_entry.id   AF-A0A8J4EH31-F1
#
_cell.length_a   1.000
_cell.length_b   1.000
_cell.length_c   1.000
_cell.angle_alpha   90.00
_cell.angle_beta   90.00
_cell.angle_gamma   90.00
#
_symmetry.space_group_name_H-M   'P 1'
#
loop_
_entity.id
_entity.type
_entity.pdbx_description
1 polymer ?
#
loop_
_entity_poly.entity_id
_entity_poly.type
_entity_poly.pdbx_seq_one_letter_code
_entity_poly.pdbx_strand_id
1 'polypeptide(L)'
;MIVNTALVIRKPVEEVFRAFVDPAVTTRFWFTKSSGPLEPGATVSWEWEMFGVGTKVAVKDVVENERIRVEWNPDDPSTVEWTFTPHERGTHVRIVEDDIKGDTSDGRAAHALDSMQGFSLVLAGAKAWLEHGIELNLVADHG
;
A
#
# COMPACT_ATOMS: atom_id res chain seq x y z
N MET A 1 -17.25 -0.43 4.57
CA MET A 1 -17.00 1.01 4.33
C MET A 1 -16.00 1.12 3.18
N ILE A 2 -15.86 2.27 2.52
CA ILE A 2 -14.84 2.47 1.48
C ILE A 2 -13.97 3.66 1.88
N VAL A 3 -12.66 3.50 1.78
CA VAL A 3 -11.68 4.58 1.94
C VAL A 3 -10.84 4.71 0.70
N ASN A 4 -10.42 5.94 0.42
CA ASN A 4 -9.58 6.22 -0.72
C ASN A 4 -8.61 7.35 -0.40
N THR A 5 -7.40 7.24 -0.93
CA THR A 5 -6.39 8.29 -0.90
C THR A 5 -5.61 8.28 -2.21
N ALA A 6 -5.10 9.43 -2.64
CA ALA A 6 -4.40 9.52 -3.91
C ALA A 6 -3.35 10.63 -3.90
N LEU A 7 -2.31 10.45 -4.71
CA LEU A 7 -1.21 11.40 -4.85
C LEU A 7 -0.56 11.28 -6.23
N VAL A 8 0.04 12.39 -6.71
CA VAL A 8 0.90 12.35 -7.91
C VAL A 8 2.36 12.19 -7.50
N ILE A 9 2.98 11.14 -8.03
CA ILE A 9 4.42 10.88 -7.93
C ILE A 9 5.07 11.23 -9.27
N ARG A 10 6.10 12.08 -9.25
CA ARG A 10 6.73 12.68 -10.44
C ARG A 10 7.73 11.76 -11.13
N LYS A 11 7.32 10.51 -11.33
CA LYS A 11 8.08 9.47 -12.04
C LYS A 11 7.18 8.73 -13.05
N PRO A 12 7.78 8.10 -14.09
CA PRO A 12 7.05 7.27 -15.04
C PRO A 12 6.28 6.14 -14.36
N VAL A 13 5.20 5.67 -15.00
CA VAL A 13 4.28 4.69 -14.41
C VAL A 13 4.97 3.36 -14.12
N GLU A 14 5.95 2.98 -14.93
CA GLU A 14 6.73 1.76 -14.79
C GLU A 14 7.60 1.78 -13.53
N GLU A 15 8.22 2.93 -13.24
CA GLU A 15 9.04 3.11 -12.05
C GLU A 15 8.17 3.11 -10.79
N VAL A 16 7.03 3.79 -10.85
CA VAL A 16 6.10 3.88 -9.71
C VAL A 16 5.46 2.53 -9.44
N PHE A 17 4.94 1.84 -10.46
CA PHE A 17 4.33 0.52 -10.32
C PHE A 17 5.31 -0.50 -9.72
N ARG A 18 6.52 -0.57 -10.27
CA ARG A 18 7.57 -1.45 -9.75
C ARG A 18 7.86 -1.19 -8.27
N ALA A 19 7.82 0.08 -7.84
CA ALA A 19 8.09 0.44 -6.45
C ALA A 19 7.09 -0.14 -5.44
N PHE A 20 5.86 -0.49 -5.87
CA PHE A 20 4.86 -1.13 -5.00
C PHE A 20 4.91 -2.66 -5.09
N VAL A 21 5.40 -3.23 -6.20
CA VAL A 21 5.47 -4.70 -6.42
C VAL A 21 6.77 -5.31 -5.90
N ASP A 22 7.91 -4.63 -6.09
CA ASP A 22 9.25 -5.13 -5.80
C ASP A 22 9.65 -4.79 -4.35
N PRO A 23 9.77 -5.79 -3.45
CA PRO A 23 10.08 -5.54 -2.05
C PRO A 23 11.48 -4.93 -1.85
N ALA A 24 12.38 -5.02 -2.83
CA ALA A 24 13.66 -4.29 -2.78
C ALA A 24 13.46 -2.76 -2.76
N VAL A 25 12.30 -2.28 -3.21
CA VAL A 25 11.91 -0.87 -3.24
C VAL A 25 10.83 -0.59 -2.19
N THR A 26 9.76 -1.40 -2.12
CA THR A 26 8.63 -1.16 -1.19
C THR A 26 9.08 -1.08 0.27
N THR A 27 10.14 -1.81 0.63
CA THR A 27 10.68 -1.81 2.00
C THR A 27 11.32 -0.49 2.43
N ARG A 28 11.57 0.42 1.48
CA ARG A 28 12.15 1.75 1.74
C ARG A 28 11.14 2.74 2.30
N PHE A 29 9.84 2.45 2.18
CA PHE A 29 8.79 3.40 2.56
C PHE A 29 7.54 2.80 3.22
N TRP A 30 7.40 1.47 3.31
CA TRP A 30 6.17 0.86 3.86
C TRP A 30 6.40 -0.18 4.97
N PHE A 31 6.90 -1.37 4.65
CA PHE A 31 7.15 -2.47 5.60
C PHE A 31 8.65 -2.81 5.64
N THR A 32 9.14 -3.51 6.65
CA THR A 32 10.59 -3.78 6.76
C THR A 32 11.02 -5.01 5.97
N LYS A 33 10.14 -6.02 5.85
CA LYS A 33 10.39 -7.23 5.07
C LYS A 33 9.16 -7.72 4.34
N SER A 34 9.41 -8.42 3.25
CA SER A 34 8.41 -9.26 2.60
C SER A 34 8.99 -10.60 2.16
N SER A 35 8.16 -11.64 2.15
CA SER A 35 8.55 -12.96 1.63
C SER A 35 8.78 -12.99 0.12
N GLY A 36 8.33 -11.99 -0.64
CA GLY A 36 8.49 -11.95 -2.10
C GLY A 36 7.75 -10.80 -2.78
N PRO A 37 7.88 -10.66 -4.11
CA PRO A 37 7.15 -9.68 -4.88
C PRO A 37 5.65 -9.99 -4.96
N LEU A 38 4.86 -8.98 -5.34
CA LEU A 38 3.43 -9.16 -5.58
C LEU A 38 3.19 -9.77 -6.96
N GLU A 39 2.95 -11.09 -6.98
CA GLU A 39 2.62 -11.86 -8.18
C GLU A 39 1.17 -12.37 -8.13
N PRO A 40 0.42 -12.39 -9.25
CA PRO A 40 -0.95 -12.90 -9.27
C PRO A 40 -1.08 -14.31 -8.65
N GLY A 41 -2.00 -14.46 -7.70
CA GLY A 41 -2.26 -15.75 -7.03
C GLY A 41 -1.27 -16.10 -5.91
N ALA A 42 -0.23 -15.30 -5.69
CA ALA A 42 0.69 -15.50 -4.58
C ALA A 42 0.07 -15.09 -3.24
N THR A 43 0.58 -15.67 -2.15
CA THR A 43 0.38 -15.15 -0.80
C THR A 43 1.74 -14.72 -0.26
N VAL A 44 1.87 -13.45 0.10
CA VAL A 44 3.11 -12.90 0.66
C VAL A 44 2.92 -12.56 2.13
N SER A 45 3.99 -12.66 2.92
CA SER A 45 4.03 -12.03 4.24
C SER A 45 4.65 -10.65 4.13
N TRP A 46 4.09 -9.69 4.86
CA TRP A 46 4.70 -8.40 5.15
C TRP A 46 4.97 -8.32 6.63
N GLU A 47 6.14 -7.80 7.00
CA GLU A 47 6.58 -7.69 8.39
C GLU A 47 7.03 -6.27 8.70
N TRP A 48 6.69 -5.81 9.90
CA TRP A 48 7.14 -4.56 10.49
C TRP A 48 7.94 -4.93 11.74
N GLU A 49 9.22 -5.23 11.54
CA GLU A 49 10.10 -5.75 12.59
C GLU A 49 10.23 -4.80 13.78
N MET A 50 10.13 -3.49 13.54
CA MET A 50 10.16 -2.47 14.61
C MET A 50 9.00 -2.60 15.60
N PHE A 51 7.87 -3.18 15.17
CA PHE A 51 6.69 -3.41 15.99
C PHE A 51 6.50 -4.89 16.35
N GLY A 52 7.31 -5.80 15.79
CA GLY A 52 7.17 -7.25 15.98
C GLY A 52 5.87 -7.82 15.40
N VAL A 53 5.27 -7.13 14.43
CA VAL A 53 4.00 -7.53 13.79
C VAL A 53 4.21 -7.94 12.33
N GLY A 54 3.33 -8.79 11.83
CA GLY A 54 3.31 -9.17 10.42
C GLY A 54 1.91 -9.57 9.98
N THR A 55 1.67 -9.49 8.68
CA THR A 55 0.39 -9.85 8.07
C THR A 55 0.60 -10.68 6.81
N LYS A 56 -0.38 -11.51 6.49
CA LYS A 56 -0.43 -12.25 5.22
C LYS A 56 -1.32 -11.50 4.24
N VAL A 57 -0.85 -11.37 3.01
CA VAL A 57 -1.51 -10.67 1.94
C VAL A 57 -1.69 -11.63 0.77
N ALA A 58 -2.95 -11.85 0.38
CA ALA A 58 -3.29 -12.66 -0.78
C ALA A 58 -3.38 -11.75 -2.01
N VAL A 59 -2.48 -11.95 -2.97
CA VAL A 59 -2.46 -11.17 -4.22
C VAL A 59 -3.53 -11.73 -5.15
N LYS A 60 -4.60 -10.97 -5.38
CA LYS A 60 -5.73 -11.39 -6.19
C LYS A 60 -5.48 -11.16 -7.67
N ASP A 61 -4.92 -10.01 -8.02
CA ASP A 61 -4.70 -9.64 -9.41
C ASP A 61 -3.63 -8.55 -9.54
N VAL A 62 -2.84 -8.62 -10.61
CA VAL A 62 -1.80 -7.63 -10.93
C VAL A 62 -1.83 -7.41 -12.44
N VAL A 63 -2.15 -6.18 -12.84
CA VAL A 63 -2.06 -5.72 -14.23
C VAL A 63 -0.89 -4.75 -14.30
N GLU A 64 0.15 -5.16 -15.02
CA GLU A 64 1.41 -4.42 -15.11
C GLU A 64 1.18 -2.95 -15.47
N ASN A 65 1.77 -2.05 -14.69
CA ASN A 65 1.69 -0.58 -14.86
C ASN A 65 0.29 0.03 -14.73
N GLU A 66 -0.72 -0.74 -14.31
CA GLU A 66 -2.10 -0.25 -14.22
C GLU A 66 -2.73 -0.50 -12.86
N ARG A 67 -2.61 -1.72 -12.32
CA ARG A 67 -3.38 -2.11 -11.13
C ARG A 67 -2.73 -3.21 -10.31
N ILE A 68 -2.84 -3.10 -8.99
CA ILE A 68 -2.52 -4.15 -8.03
C ILE A 68 -3.75 -4.33 -7.14
N ARG A 69 -4.22 -5.56 -6.96
CA ARG A 69 -5.35 -5.87 -6.08
C ARG A 69 -4.96 -6.99 -5.14
N VAL A 70 -5.12 -6.73 -3.85
CA VAL A 70 -4.83 -7.69 -2.79
C VAL A 70 -5.98 -7.79 -1.80
N GLU A 71 -6.01 -8.88 -1.06
CA GLU A 71 -6.81 -9.04 0.14
C GLU A 71 -5.86 -9.19 1.31
N TRP A 72 -6.06 -8.41 2.36
CA TRP A 72 -5.22 -8.41 3.54
C TRP A 72 -6.08 -8.45 4.81
N ASN A 73 -5.43 -8.60 5.97
CA ASN A 73 -6.08 -8.82 7.26
C ASN A 73 -6.84 -10.17 7.32
N PRO A 74 -6.13 -11.31 7.45
CA PRO A 74 -6.73 -12.64 7.29
C PRO A 74 -7.86 -12.96 8.29
N ASP A 75 -7.88 -12.32 9.46
CA ASP A 75 -8.92 -12.51 10.47
C ASP A 75 -10.20 -11.71 10.16
N ASP A 76 -10.07 -10.59 9.43
CA ASP A 76 -11.20 -9.78 8.97
C ASP A 76 -10.90 -9.16 7.58
N PRO A 77 -11.04 -9.94 6.50
CA PRO A 77 -10.49 -9.59 5.19
C PRO A 77 -11.14 -8.35 4.57
N SER A 78 -10.30 -7.44 4.11
CA SER A 78 -10.66 -6.32 3.24
C SER A 78 -9.86 -6.35 1.95
N THR A 79 -10.38 -5.73 0.90
CA THR A 79 -9.69 -5.64 -0.39
C THR A 79 -9.02 -4.29 -0.53
N VAL A 80 -7.75 -4.28 -0.91
CA VAL A 80 -7.00 -3.07 -1.24
C VAL A 80 -6.60 -3.09 -2.70
N GLU A 81 -6.88 -1.99 -3.40
CA GLU A 81 -6.56 -1.80 -4.80
C GLU A 81 -5.71 -0.53 -5.00
N TRP A 82 -4.55 -0.71 -5.63
CA TRP A 82 -3.77 0.39 -6.19
C TRP A 82 -4.10 0.53 -7.66
N THR A 83 -4.42 1.75 -8.10
CA THR A 83 -4.48 2.11 -9.52
C THR A 83 -3.37 3.09 -9.84
N PHE A 84 -2.69 2.85 -10.95
CA PHE A 84 -1.62 3.69 -11.49
C PHE A 84 -2.11 4.28 -12.80
N THR A 85 -2.16 5.61 -12.90
CA THR A 85 -2.64 6.30 -14.10
C THR A 85 -1.60 7.31 -14.56
N PRO A 86 -1.16 7.27 -15.82
CA PRO A 86 -0.29 8.30 -16.37
C PRO A 86 -0.88 9.71 -16.16
N HIS A 87 -0.05 10.65 -15.77
CA HIS A 87 -0.43 12.03 -15.47
C HIS A 87 0.62 12.98 -16.08
N GLU A 88 0.23 14.20 -16.45
CA GLU A 88 1.12 15.23 -17.05
C GLU A 88 2.42 15.50 -16.27
N ARG A 89 2.41 15.21 -14.96
CA ARG A 89 3.51 15.45 -14.02
C ARG A 89 4.20 14.17 -13.54
N GLY A 90 3.81 13.00 -14.05
CA GLY A 90 4.29 11.68 -13.61
C GLY A 90 3.17 10.65 -13.58
N THR A 91 2.90 10.07 -12.41
CA THR A 91 1.89 9.03 -12.22
C THR A 91 0.96 9.41 -11.08
N HIS A 92 -0.35 9.37 -11.35
CA HIS A 92 -1.37 9.45 -10.31
C HIS A 92 -1.58 8.07 -9.70
N VAL A 93 -1.22 7.92 -8.43
CA VAL A 93 -1.41 6.69 -7.65
C VAL A 93 -2.63 6.87 -6.77
N ARG A 94 -3.57 5.93 -6.86
CA ARG A 94 -4.77 5.90 -6.03
C ARG A 94 -4.83 4.59 -5.29
N ILE A 95 -5.05 4.65 -3.98
CA ILE A 95 -5.26 3.48 -3.12
C ILE A 95 -6.72 3.52 -2.67
N VAL A 96 -7.43 2.41 -2.87
CA VAL A 96 -8.77 2.20 -2.36
C VAL A 96 -8.76 0.97 -1.50
N GLU A 97 -9.28 1.07 -0.28
CA GLU A 97 -9.67 -0.11 0.49
C GLU A 97 -11.18 -0.13 0.59
N ASP A 98 -11.77 -1.25 0.20
CA ASP A 98 -13.18 -1.53 0.30
C ASP A 98 -13.43 -2.80 1.10
N ASP A 99 -14.70 -3.18 1.22
CA ASP A 99 -15.11 -4.34 2.00
C ASP A 99 -14.72 -4.30 3.49
N ILE A 100 -14.34 -3.13 4.04
CA ILE A 100 -14.04 -2.95 5.47
C ILE A 100 -15.25 -3.42 6.30
N LYS A 101 -15.00 -4.50 7.06
CA LYS A 101 -15.93 -5.16 7.95
C LYS A 101 -15.77 -4.63 9.38
N GLY A 102 -16.60 -5.15 10.29
CA GLY A 102 -16.67 -4.72 11.69
C GLY A 102 -18.12 -4.70 12.20
N ASP A 103 -18.31 -5.05 13.46
CA ASP A 103 -19.62 -5.29 14.06
C ASP A 103 -20.44 -4.00 14.24
N THR A 104 -19.78 -2.87 14.48
CA THR A 104 -20.41 -1.57 14.74
C THR A 104 -20.09 -0.54 13.65
N SER A 105 -20.95 0.48 13.51
CA SER A 105 -20.66 1.63 12.65
C SER A 105 -19.35 2.31 13.03
N ASP A 106 -19.13 2.47 14.34
CA ASP A 106 -18.02 3.23 14.89
C ASP A 106 -16.71 2.45 14.74
N GLY A 107 -16.74 1.13 14.91
CA GLY A 107 -15.59 0.27 14.65
C GLY A 107 -15.17 0.29 13.17
N ARG A 108 -16.14 0.23 12.25
CA ARG A 108 -15.86 0.39 10.81
C ARG A 108 -15.29 1.76 10.47
N ALA A 109 -15.78 2.82 11.12
CA ALA A 109 -15.27 4.17 10.92
C ALA A 109 -13.84 4.34 11.46
N ALA A 110 -13.53 3.76 12.62
CA ALA A 110 -12.19 3.76 13.20
C ALA A 110 -11.19 3.04 12.27
N HIS A 111 -11.51 1.81 11.83
CA HIS A 111 -10.68 1.07 10.86
C HIS A 111 -10.44 1.90 9.60
N ALA A 112 -11.51 2.47 9.04
CA ALA A 112 -11.41 3.31 7.85
C ALA A 112 -10.47 4.51 8.05
N LEU A 113 -10.55 5.19 9.18
CA LEU A 113 -9.67 6.32 9.49
C LEU A 113 -8.21 5.88 9.62
N ASP A 114 -7.95 4.79 10.33
CA ASP A 114 -6.61 4.23 10.54
C ASP A 114 -5.99 3.79 9.20
N SER A 115 -6.75 3.07 8.37
CA SER A 115 -6.35 2.70 7.02
C SER A 115 -6.06 3.91 6.14
N MET A 116 -6.94 4.91 6.14
CA MET A 116 -6.75 6.12 5.34
C MET A 116 -5.49 6.88 5.77
N GLN A 117 -5.21 6.95 7.07
CA GLN A 117 -3.99 7.53 7.62
C GLN A 117 -2.76 6.73 7.17
N GLY A 118 -2.75 5.42 7.38
CA GLY A 118 -1.64 4.53 7.01
C GLY A 118 -1.30 4.62 5.52
N PHE A 119 -2.29 4.47 4.63
CA PHE A 119 -2.07 4.57 3.19
C PHE A 119 -1.61 5.96 2.74
N SER A 120 -2.03 7.02 3.44
CA SER A 120 -1.54 8.37 3.15
C SER A 120 -0.06 8.53 3.51
N LEU A 121 0.39 7.94 4.62
CA LEU A 121 1.81 7.89 4.98
C LEU A 121 2.63 7.07 3.97
N VAL A 122 2.09 5.94 3.49
CA VAL A 122 2.72 5.12 2.44
C VAL A 122 2.92 5.93 1.16
N LEU A 123 1.89 6.65 0.69
CA LEU A 123 1.99 7.50 -0.50
C LEU A 123 3.03 8.61 -0.32
N ALA A 124 3.07 9.24 0.86
CA ALA A 124 4.07 10.28 1.16
C ALA A 124 5.50 9.72 1.17
N GLY A 125 5.72 8.55 1.79
CA GLY A 125 7.00 7.86 1.80
C GLY A 125 7.44 7.43 0.40
N ALA A 126 6.55 6.82 -0.38
CA ALA A 126 6.81 6.44 -1.77
C ALA A 126 7.21 7.65 -2.62
N LYS A 127 6.50 8.77 -2.46
CA LYS A 127 6.82 10.02 -3.17
C LYS A 127 8.22 10.52 -2.82
N ALA A 128 8.56 10.61 -1.54
CA ALA A 128 9.87 11.09 -1.10
C ALA A 128 11.01 10.17 -1.56
N TRP A 129 10.81 8.86 -1.48
CA TRP A 129 11.79 7.88 -1.96
C TRP A 129 12.00 7.98 -3.47
N LEU A 130 10.92 7.96 -4.26
CA LEU A 130 11.02 7.91 -5.72
C LEU A 130 11.49 9.23 -6.35
N GLU A 131 11.09 10.36 -5.79
CA GLU A 131 11.47 11.68 -6.34
C GLU A 131 12.84 12.16 -5.85
N HIS A 132 13.26 11.75 -4.65
CA HIS A 132 14.41 12.35 -3.98
C HIS A 132 15.39 11.34 -3.37
N GLY A 133 15.08 10.05 -3.35
CA GLY A 133 15.93 9.03 -2.71
C GLY A 133 15.99 9.17 -1.18
N ILE A 134 14.96 9.77 -0.56
CA ILE A 134 14.91 10.04 0.88
C ILE A 134 13.97 9.04 1.56
N GLU A 135 14.48 8.30 2.54
CA GLU A 135 13.67 7.50 3.46
C GLU A 135 13.19 8.40 4.62
N LEU A 136 11.88 8.62 4.70
CA LEU A 136 11.30 9.50 5.73
C LEU A 136 10.97 8.77 7.05
N ASN A 137 11.10 7.45 7.10
CA ASN A 137 10.74 6.60 8.26
C ASN A 137 9.30 6.76 8.78
N LEU A 138 8.38 7.28 7.96
CA LEU A 138 7.01 7.64 8.37
C LEU A 138 6.24 6.51 9.06
N VAL A 139 6.37 5.27 8.59
CA VAL A 139 5.67 4.12 9.18
C VAL A 139 6.32 3.70 10.49
N ALA A 140 7.64 3.81 10.62
CA ALA A 140 8.35 3.46 11.85
C ALA A 140 8.12 4.50 12.97
N ASP A 141 7.96 5.76 12.60
CA ASP A 141 7.75 6.89 13.52
C ASP A 141 6.26 7.16 13.80
N HIS A 142 5.36 6.33 13.26
CA HIS A 142 3.93 6.44 13.51
C HIS A 142 3.57 5.88 14.89
N GLY A 143 2.79 6.64 15.67
CA GLY A 143 2.33 6.28 17.02
C GLY A 143 1.08 7.03 17.44
#